data_AF-A0A956D6W4-F1
#
_entry.id   AF-A0A956D6W4-F1
#
_cell.length_a   1.000
_cell.length_b   1.000
_cell.length_c   1.000
_cell.angle_alpha   90.00
_cell.angle_beta   90.00
_cell.angle_gamma   90.00
#
_symmetry.space_group_name_H-M   'P 1'
#
loop_
_entity.id
_entity.type
_entity.pdbx_description
1 polymer ?
#
loop_
_entity_poly.entity_id
_entity_poly.type
_entity_poly.pdbx_seq_one_letter_code
_entity_poly.pdbx_strand_id
1 'polypeptide(L)'
;MLGSDHAPHTREEKDAGYPKSPSGLPGVQTTVPLMLNAVNEGKLSLERLVDLLAHGPQRIYGIAAKGRLTVGYDADFTLVDLKREHVITDEEQGSRVGWTPFAG
;
A
#
# COMPACT_ATOMS: atom_id res chain seq x y z
N MET A 1 -4.59 8.78 -8.95
CA MET A 1 -3.78 7.57 -8.72
C MET A 1 -3.14 7.71 -7.35
N LEU A 2 -2.98 6.60 -6.64
CA LEU A 2 -2.15 6.48 -5.45
C LEU A 2 -1.05 5.45 -5.74
N GLY A 3 0.17 5.72 -5.26
CA GLY A 3 1.30 4.80 -5.30
C GLY A 3 1.97 4.74 -3.92
N SER A 4 2.68 3.66 -3.64
CA SER A 4 3.31 3.45 -2.32
C SER A 4 4.63 4.18 -2.14
N ASP A 5 5.32 4.51 -3.24
CA ASP A 5 6.72 4.97 -3.24
C ASP A 5 7.62 4.07 -2.37
N HIS A 6 7.40 2.76 -2.43
CA HIS A 6 8.14 1.79 -1.63
C HIS A 6 9.64 1.85 -1.98
N ALA A 7 10.43 2.40 -1.07
CA ALA A 7 11.86 2.63 -1.19
C ALA A 7 12.56 2.13 0.10
N PRO A 8 12.72 0.81 0.25
CA PRO A 8 13.17 0.21 1.51
C PRO A 8 14.67 0.43 1.74
N HIS A 9 15.01 0.76 2.98
CA HIS A 9 16.38 0.87 3.51
C HIS A 9 16.49 0.09 4.80
N THR A 10 17.68 -0.42 5.15
CA THR A 10 17.87 -1.11 6.42
C THR A 10 17.74 -0.13 7.59
N ARG A 11 17.44 -0.62 8.80
CA ARG A 11 17.43 0.24 10.00
C ARG A 11 18.79 0.92 10.22
N GLU A 12 19.88 0.16 10.03
CA GLU A 12 21.25 0.68 10.12
C GLU A 12 21.50 1.87 9.18
N GLU A 13 21.05 1.79 7.92
CA GLU A 13 21.16 2.91 6.97
C GLU A 13 20.36 4.13 7.47
N LYS A 14 19.16 3.91 8.02
CA LYS A 14 18.30 4.98 8.55
C LYS A 14 18.87 5.64 9.81
N ASP A 15 19.62 4.89 10.62
CA ASP A 15 20.21 5.34 11.89
C ASP A 15 21.42 6.26 11.70
N ALA A 16 21.94 6.42 10.48
CA ALA A 16 23.07 7.31 10.18
C ALA A 16 22.81 8.80 10.50
N GLY A 17 21.56 9.17 10.80
CA GLY A 17 21.12 10.53 11.12
C GLY A 17 21.09 11.45 9.90
N TYR A 18 20.24 12.49 9.93
CA TYR A 18 20.19 13.45 8.84
C TYR A 18 21.47 14.32 8.79
N PRO A 19 22.05 14.60 7.61
CA PRO A 19 21.59 14.26 6.25
C PRO A 19 22.21 12.96 5.67
N LYS A 20 22.87 12.14 6.49
CA LYS A 20 23.58 10.94 6.03
C LYS A 20 22.66 9.74 5.80
N SER A 21 21.49 9.70 6.45
CA SER A 21 20.50 8.66 6.25
C SER A 21 19.78 8.82 4.90
N PRO A 22 19.52 7.72 4.17
CA PRO A 22 18.84 7.78 2.89
C PRO A 22 17.36 8.15 3.06
N SER A 23 16.81 8.81 2.05
CA SER A 23 15.37 9.03 1.93
C SER A 23 14.68 7.77 1.44
N GLY A 24 13.41 7.57 1.83
CA GLY A 24 12.65 6.37 1.50
C GLY A 24 12.32 5.51 2.72
N LEU A 25 11.20 4.80 2.60
CA LEU A 25 10.63 3.91 3.60
C LEU A 25 9.97 2.71 2.90
N PRO A 26 9.92 1.53 3.55
CA PRO A 26 9.06 0.46 3.10
C PRO A 26 7.57 0.81 3.34
N GLY A 27 6.71 0.73 2.31
CA GLY A 27 5.26 0.92 2.51
C GLY A 27 4.29 0.13 1.61
N VAL A 28 4.77 -0.72 0.68
CA VAL A 28 3.87 -1.40 -0.28
C VAL A 28 2.86 -2.34 0.40
N GLN A 29 3.27 -3.09 1.41
CA GLN A 29 2.41 -4.04 2.13
C GLN A 29 1.33 -3.32 2.96
N THR A 30 1.69 -2.21 3.59
CA THR A 30 0.80 -1.47 4.50
C THR A 30 -0.13 -0.49 3.80
N THR A 31 0.09 -0.21 2.51
CA THR A 31 -0.71 0.77 1.74
C THR A 31 -2.21 0.45 1.79
N VAL A 32 -2.62 -0.79 1.49
CA VAL A 32 -4.05 -1.15 1.47
C VAL A 32 -4.68 -1.11 2.88
N PRO A 33 -4.10 -1.76 3.91
CA PRO A 33 -4.64 -1.67 5.28
C PRO A 33 -4.82 -0.24 5.80
N LEU A 34 -3.83 0.63 5.62
CA LEU A 34 -3.90 2.02 6.07
C LEU A 34 -5.02 2.80 5.36
N MET A 35 -5.16 2.59 4.05
CA MET A 35 -6.20 3.27 3.28
C MET A 35 -7.60 2.71 3.58
N LEU A 36 -7.74 1.41 3.88
CA LEU A 36 -9.00 0.84 4.34
C LEU A 36 -9.38 1.34 5.73
N ASN A 37 -8.40 1.58 6.62
CA ASN A 37 -8.68 2.26 7.88
C ASN A 37 -9.23 3.68 7.65
N ALA A 38 -8.64 4.45 6.73
CA ALA A 38 -9.18 5.76 6.34
C ALA A 38 -10.59 5.67 5.74
N VAL A 39 -10.94 4.57 5.06
CA VAL A 39 -12.31 4.30 4.60
C VAL A 39 -13.25 4.05 5.78
N ASN A 40 -12.86 3.20 6.74
CA ASN A 40 -13.64 2.93 7.95
C ASN A 40 -13.86 4.18 8.82
N GLU A 41 -12.89 5.10 8.84
CA GLU A 41 -12.98 6.41 9.50
C GLU A 41 -13.82 7.44 8.72
N GLY A 42 -14.36 7.08 7.55
CA GLY A 42 -15.18 7.96 6.72
C GLY A 42 -14.41 9.07 5.99
N LYS A 43 -13.08 9.02 5.98
CA LYS A 43 -12.22 10.01 5.28
C LYS A 43 -12.18 9.79 3.77
N LEU A 44 -12.53 8.59 3.31
CA LEU A 44 -12.49 8.17 1.91
C LEU A 44 -13.60 7.14 1.66
N SER A 45 -14.22 7.14 0.47
CA SER A 45 -15.13 6.03 0.10
C SER A 45 -14.34 4.84 -0.45
N LEU A 46 -14.89 3.63 -0.31
CA LEU A 46 -14.27 2.42 -0.84
C LEU A 46 -14.12 2.49 -2.37
N GLU A 47 -15.13 3.00 -3.07
CA GLU A 47 -15.13 3.19 -4.53
C GLU A 47 -14.02 4.16 -4.94
N ARG A 48 -13.81 5.23 -4.16
CA ARG A 48 -12.74 6.18 -4.43
C ARG A 48 -11.37 5.56 -4.19
N LEU A 49 -11.21 4.71 -3.17
CA LEU A 49 -9.97 3.96 -2.95
C LEU A 49 -9.66 3.02 -4.13
N VAL A 50 -10.66 2.26 -4.60
CA VAL A 50 -10.52 1.39 -5.79
C VAL A 50 -10.16 2.21 -7.02
N ASP A 51 -10.79 3.37 -7.22
CA ASP A 51 -10.42 4.26 -8.33
C ASP A 51 -8.97 4.77 -8.23
N LEU A 52 -8.50 5.09 -7.02
CA LEU A 52 -7.13 5.58 -6.83
C LEU A 52 -6.06 4.50 -7.03
N LEU A 53 -6.32 3.27 -6.58
CA LEU A 53 -5.35 2.17 -6.58
C LEU A 53 -5.42 1.25 -7.81
N ALA A 54 -6.56 1.15 -8.49
CA ALA A 54 -6.76 0.21 -9.60
C ALA A 54 -7.18 0.90 -10.90
N HIS A 55 -8.36 1.52 -10.94
CA HIS A 55 -8.87 2.14 -12.18
C HIS A 55 -7.99 3.30 -12.67
N GLY A 56 -7.50 4.13 -11.74
CA GLY A 56 -6.66 5.29 -12.03
C GLY A 56 -5.35 4.90 -12.72
N PRO A 57 -4.53 4.00 -12.15
CA PRO A 57 -3.37 3.43 -12.82
C PRO A 57 -3.66 2.82 -14.17
N GLN A 58 -4.71 2.02 -14.27
CA GLN A 58 -5.12 1.43 -15.54
C GLN A 58 -5.39 2.51 -16.60
N ARG A 59 -6.15 3.57 -16.27
CA ARG A 59 -6.46 4.66 -17.20
C ARG A 59 -5.23 5.47 -17.62
N ILE A 60 -4.33 5.76 -16.68
CA ILE A 60 -3.16 6.61 -16.94
C ILE A 60 -2.13 5.87 -17.80
N TYR A 61 -1.84 4.61 -17.46
CA TYR A 61 -0.81 3.83 -18.13
C TYR A 61 -1.34 2.95 -19.28
N GLY A 62 -2.66 2.89 -19.49
CA GLY A 62 -3.27 2.12 -20.57
C GLY A 62 -3.07 0.60 -20.42
N ILE A 63 -2.96 0.10 -19.19
CA ILE A 63 -2.66 -1.32 -18.95
C ILE A 63 -3.86 -2.17 -19.41
N ALA A 64 -3.63 -3.06 -20.37
CA ALA A 64 -4.66 -3.91 -20.93
C ALA A 64 -5.17 -4.93 -19.89
N ALA A 65 -6.48 -5.17 -19.86
CA ALA A 65 -7.14 -6.19 -19.04
C ALA A 65 -6.89 -6.11 -17.52
N LYS A 66 -6.41 -4.99 -16.98
CA LYS A 66 -6.15 -4.81 -15.53
C LYS A 66 -7.13 -3.86 -14.86
N GLY A 67 -7.10 -3.84 -13.52
CA GLY A 67 -7.69 -2.78 -12.70
C GLY A 67 -9.21 -2.72 -12.64
N ARG A 68 -9.95 -3.65 -13.26
CA ARG A 68 -11.42 -3.73 -13.22
C ARG A 68 -11.88 -5.17 -13.02
N LEU A 69 -13.01 -5.35 -12.34
CA LEU A 69 -13.70 -6.63 -12.23
C LEU A 69 -14.81 -6.71 -13.28
N THR A 70 -14.46 -7.15 -14.48
CA THR A 70 -15.41 -7.30 -15.60
C THR A 70 -14.98 -8.43 -16.52
N VAL A 71 -15.90 -8.96 -17.33
CA VAL A 71 -15.64 -10.07 -18.24
C VAL A 71 -14.54 -9.67 -19.23
N GLY A 72 -13.56 -10.56 -19.42
CA GLY A 72 -12.41 -10.34 -20.30
C GLY A 72 -11.23 -9.61 -19.65
N TYR A 73 -11.30 -9.30 -18.36
CA TYR A 73 -10.16 -8.77 -17.58
C TYR A 73 -9.52 -9.88 -16.75
N ASP A 74 -8.26 -9.68 -16.38
CA ASP A 74 -7.51 -10.59 -15.52
C ASP A 74 -8.17 -10.71 -14.14
N ALA A 75 -8.11 -11.90 -13.56
CA ALA A 75 -8.73 -12.23 -12.27
C ALA A 75 -7.89 -11.71 -11.07
N ASP A 76 -7.51 -10.43 -11.10
CA ASP A 76 -6.75 -9.77 -10.05
C ASP A 76 -7.71 -9.11 -9.05
N PHE A 77 -7.91 -9.74 -7.91
CA PHE A 77 -8.73 -9.19 -6.83
C PHE A 77 -8.14 -9.47 -5.47
N THR A 78 -8.42 -8.55 -4.54
CA THR A 78 -8.05 -8.67 -3.13
C THR A 78 -9.31 -8.80 -2.30
N LEU A 79 -9.40 -9.86 -1.50
CA LEU A 79 -10.46 -10.01 -0.51
C LEU A 79 -10.04 -9.32 0.78
N VAL A 80 -10.92 -8.50 1.33
CA VAL A 80 -10.67 -7.72 2.54
C VAL A 80 -11.85 -7.86 3.49
N ASP A 81 -11.54 -7.91 4.79
CA ASP A 81 -12.55 -7.84 5.85
C ASP A 81 -12.53 -6.43 6.46
N LEU A 82 -13.55 -5.63 6.16
CA LEU A 82 -13.65 -4.25 6.65
C LEU A 82 -13.88 -4.15 8.16
N LYS A 83 -14.23 -5.24 8.83
CA LYS A 83 -14.45 -5.27 10.29
C LYS A 83 -13.25 -5.78 11.06
N ARG A 84 -12.21 -6.26 10.37
CA ARG A 84 -11.02 -6.79 11.02
C ARG A 84 -10.18 -5.66 11.58
N GLU A 85 -9.87 -5.76 12.87
CA GLU A 85 -8.84 -4.96 13.53
C GLU A 85 -7.50 -5.70 13.48
N HIS A 86 -6.42 -4.94 13.29
CA HIS A 86 -5.07 -5.50 13.15
C HIS A 86 -4.03 -4.45 13.54
N VAL A 87 -3.09 -4.83 14.40
CA VAL A 87 -1.90 -4.02 14.71
C VAL A 87 -0.80 -4.45 13.75
N ILE A 88 -0.26 -3.49 13.00
CA ILE A 88 0.84 -3.75 12.07
C ILE A 88 2.11 -3.97 12.89
N THR A 89 2.90 -4.99 12.56
CA THR A 89 4.17 -5.26 13.23
C THR A 89 5.32 -5.39 12.24
N ASP A 90 6.56 -5.34 12.74
CA ASP A 90 7.75 -5.54 11.90
C ASP A 90 7.88 -7.00 11.46
N GLU A 91 7.49 -7.94 12.33
CA GLU A 91 7.65 -9.39 12.13
C GLU A 91 6.80 -9.93 10.96
N GLU A 92 5.69 -9.27 10.64
CA GLU A 92 4.83 -9.65 9.51
C GLU A 92 5.29 -9.05 8.17
N GLN A 93 6.31 -8.19 8.16
CA GLN A 93 6.73 -7.51 6.93
C GLN A 93 7.42 -8.48 5.97
N GLY A 94 6.86 -8.63 4.77
CA GLY A 94 7.48 -9.40 3.67
C GLY A 94 8.58 -8.64 2.93
N SER A 95 8.80 -7.35 3.24
CA SER A 95 9.92 -6.59 2.68
C SER A 95 11.25 -7.14 3.21
N ARG A 96 12.29 -7.19 2.37
CA ARG A 96 13.61 -7.70 2.75
C ARG A 96 14.26 -6.97 3.93
N VAL A 97 13.88 -5.71 4.17
CA VAL A 97 14.41 -4.93 5.30
C VAL A 97 13.75 -5.30 6.63
N GLY A 98 12.62 -6.00 6.61
CA GLY A 98 11.99 -6.59 7.81
C GLY A 98 11.45 -5.56 8.81
N TRP A 99 11.11 -4.35 8.37
CA TRP A 99 10.50 -3.33 9.23
C TRP A 99 9.53 -2.44 8.45
N THR A 100 8.69 -1.72 9.17
CA THR A 100 7.75 -0.73 8.61
C THR A 100 7.65 0.51 9.52
N PRO A 101 7.49 1.73 8.97
CA PRO A 101 7.26 2.93 9.79
C PRO A 101 5.88 2.93 10.46
N PHE A 102 5.02 1.96 10.12
CA PHE A 102 3.66 1.83 10.63
C PHE A 102 3.52 0.71 11.67
N ALA A 103 4.62 0.19 12.20
CA ALA A 103 4.56 -0.79 13.27
C ALA A 103 4.10 -0.13 14.59
N GLY A 104 3.17 -0.76 15.29
CA GLY A 104 2.52 -0.24 16.51
C GLY A 104 1.09 0.21 16.27
#